data_AF-A0A966LNW8-F1
#
_entry.id   AF-A0A966LNW8-F1
#
_cell.length_a   1.000
_cell.length_b   1.000
_cell.length_c   1.000
_cell.angle_alpha   90.00
_cell.angle_beta   90.00
_cell.angle_gamma   90.00
#
_symmetry.space_group_name_H-M   'P 1'
#
loop_
_entity.id
_entity.type
_entity.pdbx_description
1 polymer ?
#
loop_
_entity_poly.entity_id
_entity_poly.type
_entity_poly.pdbx_seq_one_letter_code
_entity_poly.pdbx_strand_id
1 'polypeptide(L)'
;QAPAFNSGRREERAIYMRGELPLVSPYHLWTGGFELANHYTQNAYIRDSLYRSDFKYHYHLLDGWLSLNIGSHKQLTQNLKSRFRKFLGIRGVYRNFLDVPEFYKAQYNASYSDLRAVLGAFTIFEQDYYHTNFIYGFGRNEDVPEGFSFSFIGGWTKRNLTERPYIGFDYQRNYFTNNKNYVNYILRFGTYYRNKQFEDISGLTSIEYFTRLRHLAGTKWYTRHFLSGSITQQVRTVLNEPLRLGSIFGIPELNPANTRASTRISANCESVFYNTHKTFGFSFAPFVFTNLSYLKFIGSSFSKGDIYTVVGAGVRTRNENLVFGTMELRLAYYPRTTGSMTPWNISFNTGLQFKYNSQLLKRPDFVTVN
;
A
#
# COMPACT_ATOMS: atom_id res chain seq x y z
N GLN A 1 8.42 -14.70 16.86
CA GLN A 1 8.24 -15.38 15.55
C GLN A 1 7.22 -14.59 14.75
N ALA A 2 7.61 -14.12 13.58
CA ALA A 2 6.75 -13.40 12.65
C ALA A 2 6.29 -14.33 11.51
N PRO A 3 5.18 -14.02 10.83
CA PRO A 3 4.84 -14.66 9.56
C PRO A 3 5.99 -14.47 8.54
N ALA A 4 6.55 -15.57 8.05
CA ALA A 4 7.56 -15.55 6.99
C ALA A 4 6.94 -15.04 5.70
N PHE A 5 7.64 -14.19 4.96
CA PHE A 5 7.07 -13.53 3.78
C PHE A 5 6.73 -14.48 2.64
N ASN A 6 7.33 -15.66 2.60
CA ASN A 6 7.16 -16.65 1.53
C ASN A 6 6.07 -17.69 1.83
N SER A 7 5.94 -18.14 3.09
CA SER A 7 4.97 -19.16 3.50
C SER A 7 3.74 -18.59 4.20
N GLY A 8 3.84 -17.36 4.74
CA GLY A 8 2.83 -16.76 5.62
C GLY A 8 2.74 -17.40 7.01
N ARG A 9 3.55 -18.43 7.29
CA ARG A 9 3.57 -19.16 8.57
C ARG A 9 4.50 -18.49 9.56
N ARG A 10 4.25 -18.65 10.86
CA ARG A 10 5.06 -18.05 11.94
C ARG A 10 6.42 -18.74 12.13
N GLU A 11 7.26 -18.68 11.11
CA GLU A 11 8.56 -19.37 11.02
C GLU A 11 9.75 -18.40 10.97
N GLU A 12 9.51 -17.11 10.73
CA GLU A 12 10.57 -16.11 10.66
C GLU A 12 10.99 -15.62 12.05
N ARG A 13 12.30 -15.58 12.27
CA ARG A 13 12.97 -14.99 13.42
C ARG A 13 13.90 -13.89 12.94
N ALA A 14 13.96 -12.81 13.70
CA ALA A 14 14.84 -11.70 13.41
C ALA A 14 15.50 -11.24 14.71
N ILE A 15 16.80 -10.97 14.64
CA ILE A 15 17.53 -10.22 15.66
C ILE A 15 17.77 -8.85 15.06
N TYR A 16 17.27 -7.78 15.69
CA TYR A 16 17.33 -6.46 15.11
C TYR A 16 17.58 -5.36 16.15
N MET A 17 18.15 -4.26 15.68
CA MET A 17 18.25 -2.98 16.35
C MET A 17 17.65 -1.93 15.43
N ARG A 18 16.74 -1.11 15.94
CA ARG A 18 16.05 -0.06 15.17
C ARG A 18 15.96 1.21 15.99
N GLY A 19 16.18 2.34 15.34
CA GLY A 19 15.94 3.67 15.90
C GLY A 19 15.16 4.52 14.90
N GLU A 20 14.25 5.35 15.40
CA GLU A 20 13.46 6.27 14.59
C GLU A 20 13.48 7.66 15.21
N LEU A 21 13.65 8.66 14.35
CA LEU A 21 13.49 10.07 14.66
C LEU A 21 12.26 10.59 13.89
N PRO A 22 11.04 10.44 14.45
CA PRO A 22 9.82 10.83 13.76
C PRO A 22 9.70 12.35 13.63
N LEU A 23 8.98 12.79 12.60
CA LEU A 23 8.61 14.19 12.44
C LEU A 23 7.41 14.51 13.36
N VAL A 24 7.67 14.68 14.66
CA VAL A 24 6.62 14.95 15.68
C VAL A 24 5.99 16.32 15.50
N SER A 25 6.77 17.29 15.00
CA SER A 25 6.32 18.65 14.80
C SER A 25 6.83 19.25 13.47
N PRO A 26 6.07 20.21 12.88
CA PRO A 26 6.49 20.97 11.71
C PRO A 26 7.87 21.64 11.81
N TYR A 27 8.35 22.01 13.00
CA TYR A 27 9.59 22.77 13.18
C TYR A 27 10.85 21.88 13.28
N HIS A 28 10.70 20.56 13.41
CA HIS A 28 11.88 19.70 13.49
C HIS A 28 12.71 19.78 12.21
N LEU A 29 13.99 20.05 12.40
CA LEU A 29 14.96 20.19 11.31
C LEU A 29 15.28 18.83 10.68
N TRP A 30 15.34 17.78 11.50
CA TRP A 30 15.75 16.44 11.09
C TRP A 30 14.68 15.41 11.40
N THR A 31 14.57 14.43 10.53
CA THR A 31 13.81 13.20 10.72
C THR A 31 14.54 12.08 10.00
N GLY A 32 14.49 10.88 10.55
CA GLY A 32 15.29 9.78 10.02
C GLY A 32 15.01 8.49 10.76
N GLY A 33 15.77 7.47 10.43
CA GLY A 33 15.71 6.19 11.13
C GLY A 33 16.72 5.22 10.57
N PHE A 34 16.97 4.17 11.32
CA PHE A 34 17.85 3.09 10.91
C PHE A 34 17.34 1.75 11.42
N GLU A 35 17.70 0.70 10.71
CA GLU A 35 17.41 -0.69 11.03
C GLU A 35 18.62 -1.55 10.67
N LEU A 36 19.10 -2.29 11.66
CA LEU A 36 20.12 -3.32 11.51
C LEU A 36 19.45 -4.62 11.90
N ALA A 37 19.30 -5.56 10.97
CA ALA A 37 18.57 -6.79 11.22
C ALA A 37 19.22 -8.00 10.59
N ASN A 38 19.13 -9.13 11.29
CA ASN A 38 19.48 -10.45 10.82
C ASN A 38 18.21 -11.31 10.81
N HIS A 39 17.70 -11.60 9.62
CA HIS A 39 16.46 -12.35 9.41
C HIS A 39 16.77 -13.77 8.98
N TYR A 40 16.12 -14.75 9.59
CA TYR A 40 16.24 -16.15 9.21
C TYR A 40 14.96 -16.90 9.51
N THR A 41 14.72 -17.95 8.73
CA THR A 41 13.62 -18.88 8.96
C THR A 41 14.09 -20.04 9.83
N GLN A 42 13.17 -20.58 10.62
CA GLN A 42 13.38 -21.84 11.33
C GLN A 42 12.19 -22.77 11.08
N ASN A 43 12.47 -23.99 10.62
CA ASN A 43 11.44 -24.99 10.37
C ASN A 43 10.72 -25.34 11.67
N ALA A 44 9.39 -25.29 11.65
CA ALA A 44 8.56 -25.66 12.79
C ALA A 44 7.43 -26.64 12.43
N TYR A 45 7.10 -26.83 11.13
CA TYR A 45 5.84 -27.48 10.74
C TYR A 45 5.89 -28.37 9.48
N ILE A 46 7.00 -28.41 8.73
CA ILE A 46 7.07 -29.17 7.47
C ILE A 46 8.25 -30.14 7.41
N ARG A 47 8.19 -31.08 6.47
CA ARG A 47 9.31 -31.98 6.18
C ARG A 47 10.55 -31.17 5.82
N ASP A 48 11.70 -31.55 6.37
CA ASP A 48 12.95 -30.80 6.23
C ASP A 48 13.39 -30.61 4.77
N SER A 49 13.09 -31.57 3.88
CA SER A 49 13.39 -31.44 2.44
C SER A 49 12.60 -30.32 1.78
N LEU A 50 11.29 -30.26 2.02
CA LEU A 50 10.42 -29.20 1.48
C LEU A 50 10.80 -27.84 2.05
N TYR A 51 11.14 -27.78 3.34
CA TYR A 51 11.60 -26.56 3.98
C TYR A 51 12.85 -25.99 3.31
N ARG A 52 13.87 -26.82 3.10
CA ARG A 52 15.12 -26.41 2.45
C ARG A 52 14.91 -25.98 1.00
N SER A 53 14.07 -26.72 0.27
CA SER A 53 13.79 -26.45 -1.14
C SER A 53 13.09 -25.11 -1.37
N ASP A 54 12.03 -24.83 -0.60
CA ASP A 54 11.04 -23.81 -0.97
C ASP A 54 10.98 -22.63 0.00
N PHE A 55 11.38 -22.83 1.27
CA PHE A 55 11.06 -21.88 2.34
C PHE A 55 12.26 -21.31 3.09
N LYS A 56 13.40 -22.00 3.11
CA LYS A 56 14.57 -21.59 3.88
C LYS A 56 15.23 -20.34 3.28
N TYR A 57 15.35 -19.29 4.06
CA TYR A 57 16.16 -18.12 3.75
C TYR A 57 16.83 -17.52 4.99
N HIS A 58 17.91 -16.79 4.75
CA HIS A 58 18.66 -16.04 5.75
C HIS A 58 19.28 -14.81 5.07
N TYR A 59 19.04 -13.60 5.60
CA TYR A 59 19.68 -12.38 5.11
C TYR A 59 20.02 -11.37 6.22
N HIS A 60 21.00 -10.52 5.92
CA HIS A 60 21.31 -9.32 6.69
C HIS A 60 20.72 -8.09 6.03
N LEU A 61 20.23 -7.16 6.84
CA LEU A 61 19.70 -5.86 6.43
C LEU A 61 20.39 -4.76 7.23
N LEU A 62 20.93 -3.77 6.52
CA LEU A 62 21.36 -2.49 7.07
C LEU A 62 20.63 -1.41 6.26
N ASP A 63 19.73 -0.68 6.89
CA ASP A 63 18.94 0.38 6.27
C ASP A 63 19.02 1.63 7.14
N GLY A 64 19.34 2.77 6.54
CA GLY A 64 19.46 4.03 7.25
C GLY A 64 19.08 5.20 6.37
N TRP A 65 18.30 6.13 6.90
CA TRP A 65 17.89 7.34 6.19
C TRP A 65 17.84 8.55 7.10
N LEU A 66 18.05 9.73 6.50
CA LEU A 66 17.99 11.01 7.17
C LEU A 66 17.43 12.06 6.20
N SER A 67 16.54 12.90 6.68
CA SER A 67 15.90 13.98 5.92
C SER A 67 15.96 15.30 6.66
N LEU A 68 16.36 16.34 5.92
CA LEU A 68 16.48 17.73 6.37
C LEU A 68 15.25 18.54 5.92
N ASN A 69 14.62 19.24 6.84
CA ASN A 69 13.56 20.21 6.56
C ASN A 69 14.17 21.58 6.19
N ILE A 70 14.14 21.93 4.91
CA ILE A 70 14.79 23.16 4.40
C ILE A 70 13.93 24.42 4.68
N GLY A 71 12.67 24.25 5.09
CA GLY A 71 11.72 25.34 5.33
C GLY A 71 11.51 25.72 6.80
N SER A 72 12.07 24.98 7.75
CA SER A 72 11.72 25.07 9.18
C SER A 72 11.94 26.45 9.79
N HIS A 73 13.12 27.07 9.56
CA HIS A 73 13.46 28.37 10.13
C HIS A 73 12.57 29.52 9.63
N LYS A 74 12.19 29.52 8.34
CA LYS A 74 11.30 30.54 7.78
C LYS A 74 9.85 30.39 8.25
N GLN A 75 9.41 29.17 8.57
CA GLN A 75 8.08 28.92 9.10
C GLN A 75 7.92 29.36 10.56
N LEU A 76 8.99 29.20 11.35
CA LEU A 76 9.07 29.71 12.73
C LEU A 76 8.91 31.25 12.77
N THR A 77 9.51 31.97 11.83
CA THR A 77 9.42 33.44 11.78
C THR A 77 8.10 33.97 11.21
N GLN A 78 7.34 33.15 10.47
CA GLN A 78 6.05 33.53 9.86
C GLN A 78 4.82 33.03 10.64
N ASN A 79 4.96 32.69 11.93
CA ASN A 79 3.89 32.16 12.77
C ASN A 79 3.12 30.98 12.15
N LEU A 80 3.80 30.09 11.41
CA LEU A 80 3.22 28.86 10.88
C LEU A 80 1.99 29.04 9.97
N LYS A 81 1.83 30.20 9.32
CA LYS A 81 0.70 30.45 8.39
C LYS A 81 0.65 29.48 7.22
N SER A 82 1.81 28.97 6.77
CA SER A 82 1.89 28.02 5.67
C SER A 82 2.07 26.59 6.19
N ARG A 83 1.25 25.66 5.68
CA ARG A 83 1.36 24.22 5.93
C ARG A 83 2.30 23.50 4.95
N PHE A 84 2.82 24.22 3.96
CA PHE A 84 3.68 23.68 2.90
C PHE A 84 5.12 23.46 3.38
N ARG A 85 5.62 22.23 3.26
CA ARG A 85 6.94 21.82 3.76
C ARG A 85 7.83 21.29 2.63
N LYS A 86 9.15 21.37 2.84
CA LYS A 86 10.18 20.92 1.89
C LYS A 86 11.24 20.11 2.63
N PHE A 87 11.50 18.90 2.15
CA PHE A 87 12.47 17.97 2.71
C PHE A 87 13.46 17.51 1.66
N LEU A 88 14.73 17.39 2.06
CA LEU A 88 15.77 16.72 1.30
C LEU A 88 16.25 15.52 2.11
N GLY A 89 16.06 14.32 1.56
CA GLY A 89 16.39 13.07 2.22
C GLY A 89 17.47 12.28 1.50
N ILE A 90 18.24 11.52 2.26
CA ILE A 90 19.16 10.51 1.76
C ILE A 90 18.90 9.18 2.49
N ARG A 91 19.05 8.07 1.78
CA ARG A 91 18.96 6.71 2.34
C ARG A 91 20.06 5.83 1.77
N GLY A 92 20.69 5.04 2.63
CA GLY A 92 21.51 3.90 2.26
C GLY A 92 20.82 2.61 2.69
N VAL A 93 20.75 1.63 1.78
CA VAL A 93 20.23 0.29 2.08
C VAL A 93 21.20 -0.77 1.58
N TYR A 94 21.46 -1.76 2.41
CA TYR A 94 22.25 -2.94 2.14
C TYR A 94 21.49 -4.17 2.62
N ARG A 95 21.11 -5.04 1.69
CA ARG A 95 20.47 -6.33 1.96
C ARG A 95 21.24 -7.42 1.24
N ASN A 96 21.65 -8.43 1.99
CA ASN A 96 22.46 -9.53 1.49
C ASN A 96 21.92 -10.86 1.99
N PHE A 97 21.48 -11.72 1.08
CA PHE A 97 21.05 -13.07 1.36
C PHE A 97 22.28 -13.98 1.52
N LEU A 98 22.35 -14.66 2.66
CA LEU A 98 23.33 -15.72 2.94
C LEU A 98 22.82 -17.08 2.48
N ASP A 99 21.51 -17.29 2.58
CA ASP A 99 20.84 -18.47 2.06
C ASP A 99 19.49 -18.07 1.45
N VAL A 100 19.14 -18.75 0.37
CA VAL A 100 17.86 -18.63 -0.33
C VAL A 100 17.33 -20.05 -0.58
N PRO A 101 16.02 -20.23 -0.80
CA PRO A 101 15.49 -21.57 -1.03
C PRO A 101 16.18 -22.22 -2.24
N GLU A 102 16.45 -23.53 -2.18
CA GLU A 102 17.23 -24.22 -3.22
C GLU A 102 16.63 -24.03 -4.62
N PHE A 103 15.30 -23.99 -4.71
CA PHE A 103 14.58 -23.71 -5.96
C PHE A 103 15.00 -22.37 -6.60
N TYR A 104 15.26 -21.34 -5.79
CA TYR A 104 15.63 -19.99 -6.26
C TYR A 104 17.15 -19.77 -6.37
N LYS A 105 17.99 -20.78 -6.08
CA LYS A 105 19.43 -20.67 -6.31
C LYS A 105 19.77 -20.62 -7.80
N ALA A 106 18.98 -21.30 -8.63
CA ALA A 106 19.17 -21.35 -10.08
C ALA A 106 18.37 -20.29 -10.85
N GLN A 107 17.30 -19.73 -10.26
CA GLN A 107 16.41 -18.78 -10.92
C GLN A 107 16.27 -17.48 -10.13
N TYR A 108 16.46 -16.36 -10.81
CA TYR A 108 16.24 -15.05 -10.22
C TYR A 108 14.82 -14.89 -9.67
N ASN A 109 14.74 -14.41 -8.43
CA ASN A 109 13.50 -14.03 -7.77
C ASN A 109 13.68 -12.66 -7.11
N ALA A 110 12.77 -11.72 -7.41
CA ALA A 110 12.83 -10.35 -6.90
C ALA A 110 12.69 -10.27 -5.37
N SER A 111 12.00 -11.23 -4.74
CA SER A 111 11.86 -11.30 -3.27
C SER A 111 13.15 -11.75 -2.58
N TYR A 112 13.98 -12.57 -3.23
CA TYR A 112 15.23 -13.11 -2.70
C TYR A 112 16.49 -12.44 -3.28
N SER A 113 16.36 -11.20 -3.79
CA SER A 113 17.49 -10.52 -4.42
C SER A 113 18.25 -9.62 -3.46
N ASP A 114 19.58 -9.72 -3.51
CA ASP A 114 20.50 -8.77 -2.87
C ASP A 114 20.26 -7.36 -3.39
N LEU A 115 20.43 -6.38 -2.51
CA LEU A 115 20.21 -4.97 -2.81
C LEU A 115 21.24 -4.11 -2.10
N ARG A 116 21.96 -3.27 -2.85
CA ARG A 116 22.74 -2.16 -2.32
C ARG A 116 22.27 -0.90 -3.01
N ALA A 117 21.77 0.09 -2.30
CA ALA A 117 21.33 1.32 -2.92
C ALA A 117 21.60 2.54 -2.06
N VAL A 118 21.87 3.65 -2.74
CA VAL A 118 21.92 4.99 -2.16
C VAL A 118 20.92 5.84 -2.94
N LEU A 119 19.92 6.35 -2.24
CA LEU A 119 18.82 7.12 -2.81
C LEU A 119 18.76 8.50 -2.16
N GLY A 120 18.59 9.53 -2.97
CA GLY A 120 18.22 10.88 -2.56
C GLY A 120 16.77 11.17 -2.94
N ALA A 121 16.07 11.96 -2.13
CA ALA A 121 14.73 12.44 -2.45
C ALA A 121 14.53 13.90 -2.10
N PHE A 122 13.88 14.64 -2.99
CA PHE A 122 13.32 15.96 -2.68
C PHE A 122 11.81 15.82 -2.56
N THR A 123 11.27 16.09 -1.37
CA THR A 123 9.85 15.94 -1.06
C THR A 123 9.25 17.26 -0.65
N ILE A 124 8.14 17.62 -1.29
CA ILE A 124 7.29 18.74 -0.87
C ILE A 124 5.92 18.22 -0.52
N PHE A 125 5.32 18.74 0.55
CA PHE A 125 3.97 18.34 0.92
C PHE A 125 3.25 19.42 1.71
N GLU A 126 1.93 19.33 1.70
CA GLU A 126 1.01 20.14 2.48
C GLU A 126 -0.10 19.24 3.00
N GLN A 127 -0.49 19.43 4.26
CA GLN A 127 -1.57 18.67 4.88
C GLN A 127 -2.41 19.54 5.78
N ASP A 128 -3.71 19.37 5.64
CA ASP A 128 -4.76 19.83 6.52
C ASP A 128 -5.75 18.68 6.76
N TYR A 129 -6.79 18.92 7.56
CA TYR A 129 -7.83 17.95 7.86
C TYR A 129 -9.23 18.53 7.63
N TYR A 130 -10.01 17.79 6.85
CA TYR A 130 -11.41 18.06 6.62
C TYR A 130 -12.27 17.19 7.55
N HIS A 131 -13.12 17.82 8.33
CA HIS A 131 -14.01 17.12 9.26
C HIS A 131 -15.25 16.63 8.51
N THR A 132 -15.46 15.32 8.46
CA THR A 132 -16.67 14.71 7.89
C THR A 132 -17.21 13.64 8.83
N ASN A 133 -18.32 13.00 8.51
CA ASN A 133 -18.90 11.93 9.31
C ASN A 133 -19.43 10.82 8.40
N PHE A 134 -19.79 9.68 8.99
CA PHE A 134 -20.34 8.51 8.29
C PHE A 134 -19.39 7.93 7.23
N ILE A 135 -18.14 7.66 7.63
CA ILE A 135 -17.22 6.77 6.94
C ILE A 135 -17.14 5.44 7.70
N TYR A 136 -16.48 5.42 8.86
CA TYR A 136 -16.49 4.28 9.80
C TYR A 136 -16.94 4.71 11.21
N GLY A 137 -17.09 6.00 11.46
CA GLY A 137 -17.48 6.62 12.73
C GLY A 137 -18.96 6.55 13.08
N PHE A 138 -19.83 6.09 12.17
CA PHE A 138 -21.28 6.00 12.36
C PHE A 138 -21.94 7.26 12.96
N GLY A 139 -21.53 8.44 12.49
CA GLY A 139 -22.08 9.72 12.93
C GLY A 139 -21.14 10.56 13.80
N ARG A 140 -20.01 10.00 14.26
CA ARG A 140 -18.91 10.79 14.82
C ARG A 140 -18.20 11.57 13.71
N ASN A 141 -17.63 12.72 14.09
CA ASN A 141 -16.70 13.43 13.24
C ASN A 141 -15.42 12.61 13.06
N GLU A 142 -14.96 12.56 11.83
CA GLU A 142 -13.79 11.85 11.33
C GLU A 142 -12.95 12.86 10.54
N ASP A 143 -11.67 12.94 10.90
CA ASP A 143 -10.73 13.87 10.28
C ASP A 143 -10.08 13.20 9.07
N VAL A 144 -10.44 13.66 7.88
CA VAL A 144 -9.91 13.13 6.62
C VAL A 144 -8.84 14.10 6.11
N PRO A 145 -7.62 13.62 5.81
CA PRO A 145 -6.57 14.51 5.37
C PRO A 145 -6.86 15.10 3.98
N GLU A 146 -6.53 16.37 3.83
CA GLU A 146 -6.59 17.16 2.61
C GLU A 146 -5.22 17.80 2.36
N GLY A 147 -4.77 17.84 1.10
CA GLY A 147 -3.47 18.37 0.73
C GLY A 147 -2.79 17.57 -0.37
N PHE A 148 -1.47 17.68 -0.46
CA PHE A 148 -0.70 16.98 -1.48
C PHE A 148 0.69 16.61 -0.99
N SER A 149 1.31 15.65 -1.66
CA SER A 149 2.70 15.27 -1.50
C SER A 149 3.29 15.00 -2.87
N PHE A 150 4.49 15.51 -3.11
CA PHE A 150 5.28 15.25 -4.31
C PHE A 150 6.71 14.92 -3.88
N SER A 151 7.21 13.76 -4.30
CA SER A 151 8.57 13.31 -4.05
C SER A 151 9.25 13.00 -5.36
N PHE A 152 10.37 13.65 -5.64
CA PHE A 152 11.28 13.27 -6.72
C PHE A 152 12.45 12.49 -6.13
N ILE A 153 12.78 11.34 -6.70
CA ILE A 153 13.69 10.35 -6.13
C ILE A 153 14.73 9.98 -7.19
N GLY A 154 16.00 9.96 -6.80
CA GLY A 154 17.09 9.56 -7.68
C GLY A 154 18.19 8.88 -6.90
N GLY A 155 18.97 8.01 -7.54
CA GLY A 155 20.09 7.38 -6.88
C GLY A 155 20.72 6.25 -7.68
N TRP A 156 21.59 5.49 -7.02
CA TRP A 156 22.23 4.32 -7.60
C TRP A 156 21.83 3.06 -6.87
N THR A 157 21.61 1.99 -7.62
CA THR A 157 21.30 0.67 -7.10
C THR A 157 22.18 -0.40 -7.71
N LYS A 158 22.54 -1.39 -6.90
CA LYS A 158 23.11 -2.67 -7.29
C LYS A 158 22.17 -3.76 -6.79
N ARG A 159 21.49 -4.45 -7.72
CA ARG A 159 20.59 -5.56 -7.40
C ARG A 159 21.08 -6.83 -8.09
N ASN A 160 21.33 -7.89 -7.32
CA ASN A 160 21.74 -9.21 -7.83
C ASN A 160 22.83 -9.14 -8.94
N LEU A 161 23.91 -8.37 -8.68
CA LEU A 161 25.03 -8.06 -9.58
C LEU A 161 24.83 -6.96 -10.64
N THR A 162 23.60 -6.51 -10.89
CA THR A 162 23.34 -5.43 -11.86
C THR A 162 23.39 -4.06 -11.18
N GLU A 163 24.28 -3.20 -11.65
CA GLU A 163 24.38 -1.80 -11.25
C GLU A 163 23.66 -0.89 -12.24
N ARG A 164 22.82 0.02 -11.74
CA ARG A 164 22.08 0.97 -12.58
C ARG A 164 21.60 2.18 -11.78
N PRO A 165 21.69 3.41 -12.35
CA PRO A 165 20.98 4.56 -11.81
C PRO A 165 19.46 4.34 -11.82
N TYR A 166 18.80 4.94 -10.83
CA TYR A 166 17.36 4.95 -10.63
C TYR A 166 16.83 6.38 -10.61
N ILE A 167 15.66 6.57 -11.19
CA ILE A 167 14.90 7.82 -11.11
C ILE A 167 13.41 7.49 -10.96
N GLY A 168 12.71 8.26 -10.15
CA GLY A 168 11.27 8.11 -9.98
C GLY A 168 10.62 9.32 -9.34
N PHE A 169 9.29 9.34 -9.37
CA PHE A 169 8.51 10.30 -8.62
C PHE A 169 7.23 9.66 -8.03
N ASP A 170 6.80 10.17 -6.89
CA ASP A 170 5.55 9.81 -6.18
C ASP A 170 4.76 11.10 -5.94
N TYR A 171 3.58 11.20 -6.54
CA TYR A 171 2.65 12.30 -6.36
C TYR A 171 1.34 11.77 -5.77
N GLN A 172 0.86 12.41 -4.72
CA GLN A 172 -0.44 12.13 -4.13
C GLN A 172 -1.15 13.45 -3.83
N ARG A 173 -2.44 13.54 -4.12
CA ARG A 173 -3.28 14.69 -3.77
C ARG A 173 -4.65 14.23 -3.29
N ASN A 174 -5.04 14.69 -2.11
CA ASN A 174 -6.32 14.40 -1.48
C ASN A 174 -7.06 15.73 -1.27
N TYR A 175 -8.31 15.86 -1.67
CA TYR A 175 -9.07 17.10 -1.44
C TYR A 175 -10.57 16.89 -1.44
N PHE A 176 -11.30 17.85 -0.86
CA PHE A 176 -12.75 17.92 -0.97
C PHE A 176 -13.16 18.91 -2.06
N THR A 177 -13.99 18.45 -2.98
CA THR A 177 -14.65 19.31 -3.97
C THR A 177 -15.63 20.28 -3.30
N ASN A 178 -16.02 21.34 -4.01
CA ASN A 178 -17.06 22.28 -3.55
C ASN A 178 -18.38 21.57 -3.18
N ASN A 179 -18.66 20.44 -3.82
CA ASN A 179 -19.83 19.61 -3.54
C ASN A 179 -19.63 18.64 -2.35
N LYS A 180 -18.55 18.80 -1.56
CA LYS A 180 -18.18 17.95 -0.42
C LYS A 180 -17.96 16.48 -0.77
N ASN A 181 -17.63 16.19 -2.03
CA ASN A 181 -17.12 14.87 -2.42
C ASN A 181 -15.61 14.84 -2.22
N TYR A 182 -15.09 13.70 -1.79
CA TYR A 182 -13.65 13.49 -1.61
C TYR A 182 -13.04 12.89 -2.86
N VAL A 183 -11.81 13.33 -3.18
CA VAL A 183 -10.99 12.80 -4.27
C VAL A 183 -9.58 12.61 -3.75
N ASN A 184 -9.01 11.41 -3.92
CA ASN A 184 -7.60 11.12 -3.77
C ASN A 184 -7.05 10.67 -5.14
N TYR A 185 -5.96 11.29 -5.57
CA TYR A 185 -5.25 10.99 -6.80
C TYR A 185 -3.81 10.61 -6.48
N ILE A 186 -3.37 9.46 -6.99
CA ILE A 186 -2.00 8.95 -6.84
C ILE A 186 -1.40 8.77 -8.23
N LEU A 187 -0.20 9.31 -8.46
CA LEU A 187 0.60 9.10 -9.65
C LEU A 187 2.02 8.72 -9.24
N ARG A 188 2.48 7.58 -9.73
CA ARG A 188 3.76 6.98 -9.38
C ARG A 188 4.48 6.54 -10.64
N PHE A 189 5.75 6.88 -10.77
CA PHE A 189 6.58 6.46 -11.89
C PHE A 189 8.00 6.16 -11.42
N GLY A 190 8.58 5.07 -11.90
CA GLY A 190 9.97 4.71 -11.62
C GLY A 190 10.61 3.99 -12.80
N THR A 191 11.88 4.25 -13.04
CA THR A 191 12.64 3.61 -14.11
C THR A 191 14.11 3.50 -13.75
N TYR A 192 14.81 2.59 -14.43
CA TYR A 192 16.24 2.43 -14.33
C TYR A 192 16.87 2.62 -15.70
N TYR A 193 18.13 3.04 -15.73
CA TYR A 193 18.84 3.25 -16.98
C TYR A 193 20.13 2.44 -17.00
N ARG A 194 20.34 1.65 -18.05
CA ARG A 194 21.52 0.80 -18.24
C ARG A 194 21.75 0.57 -19.73
N ASN A 195 23.01 0.48 -20.16
CA ASN A 195 23.37 0.15 -21.55
C ASN A 195 22.64 1.00 -22.61
N LYS A 196 22.52 2.32 -22.36
CA LYS A 196 21.81 3.28 -23.21
C LYS A 196 20.30 3.05 -23.36
N GLN A 197 19.69 2.26 -22.48
CA GLN A 197 18.26 1.96 -22.52
C GLN A 197 17.60 2.09 -21.15
N PHE A 198 16.31 2.41 -21.16
CA PHE A 198 15.48 2.34 -19.97
C PHE A 198 14.98 0.90 -19.74
N GLU A 199 15.06 0.45 -18.50
CA GLU A 199 14.65 -0.87 -18.03
C GLU A 199 13.70 -0.71 -16.82
N ASP A 200 12.86 -1.72 -16.58
CA ASP A 200 12.00 -1.79 -15.39
C ASP A 200 11.09 -0.55 -15.20
N ILE A 201 10.67 0.05 -16.31
CA ILE A 201 9.77 1.20 -16.33
C ILE A 201 8.46 0.77 -15.68
N SER A 202 8.06 1.46 -14.62
CA SER A 202 6.86 1.16 -13.84
C SER A 202 6.05 2.43 -13.64
N GLY A 203 4.78 2.42 -14.03
CA GLY A 203 3.85 3.52 -13.85
C GLY A 203 2.57 3.05 -13.16
N LEU A 204 2.05 3.87 -12.24
CA LEU A 204 0.77 3.67 -11.56
C LEU A 204 0.02 5.00 -11.51
N THR A 205 -1.24 4.97 -11.93
CA THR A 205 -2.22 6.03 -11.69
C THR A 205 -3.37 5.43 -10.90
N SER A 206 -3.79 6.05 -9.80
CA SER A 206 -4.94 5.61 -9.01
C SER A 206 -5.80 6.79 -8.58
N ILE A 207 -7.10 6.58 -8.56
CA ILE A 207 -8.11 7.54 -8.14
C ILE A 207 -8.99 6.85 -7.12
N GLU A 208 -9.21 7.49 -5.97
CA GLU A 208 -10.21 7.10 -4.99
C GLU A 208 -11.18 8.28 -4.82
N TYR A 209 -12.47 7.98 -4.77
CA TYR A 209 -13.52 8.98 -4.72
C TYR A 209 -14.62 8.49 -3.80
N PHE A 210 -15.12 9.38 -2.94
CA PHE A 210 -16.39 9.12 -2.26
C PHE A 210 -17.31 10.32 -2.29
N THR A 211 -18.61 10.03 -2.43
CA THR A 211 -19.63 11.08 -2.51
C THR A 211 -19.82 11.77 -1.16
N ARG A 212 -20.32 13.01 -1.18
CA ARG A 212 -20.95 13.59 0.00
C ARG A 212 -22.01 12.63 0.56
N LEU A 213 -22.22 12.70 1.87
CA LEU A 213 -23.29 11.94 2.50
C LEU A 213 -24.65 12.46 1.99
N ARG A 214 -25.49 11.55 1.48
CA ARG A 214 -26.83 11.90 1.01
C ARG A 214 -27.88 11.29 1.92
N HIS A 215 -28.86 12.09 2.31
CA HIS A 215 -30.02 11.62 3.07
C HIS A 215 -31.06 11.02 2.11
N LEU A 216 -31.56 9.83 2.41
CA LEU A 216 -32.65 9.21 1.66
C LEU A 216 -33.98 9.81 2.16
N ALA A 217 -34.62 10.62 1.30
CA ALA A 217 -35.82 11.37 1.65
C ALA A 217 -36.91 10.48 2.26
N GLY A 218 -37.52 10.94 3.36
CA GLY A 218 -38.58 10.22 4.06
C GLY A 218 -38.10 9.03 4.91
N THR A 219 -36.78 8.82 5.06
CA THR A 219 -36.24 7.69 5.82
C THR A 219 -35.18 8.16 6.83
N LYS A 220 -34.76 7.28 7.75
CA LYS A 220 -33.64 7.52 8.69
C LYS A 220 -32.28 7.08 8.14
N TRP A 221 -32.20 6.86 6.82
CA TRP A 221 -31.06 6.28 6.15
C TRP A 221 -30.25 7.33 5.40
N TYR A 222 -28.94 7.19 5.46
CA TYR A 222 -27.99 7.94 4.65
C TYR A 222 -27.26 7.00 3.71
N THR A 223 -26.81 7.51 2.56
CA THR A 223 -26.02 6.75 1.61
C THR A 223 -24.73 7.47 1.25
N ARG A 224 -23.67 6.69 1.04
CA ARG A 224 -22.40 7.13 0.48
C ARG A 224 -21.88 6.06 -0.48
N HIS A 225 -21.39 6.52 -1.63
CA HIS A 225 -20.77 5.67 -2.63
C HIS A 225 -19.26 5.92 -2.64
N PHE A 226 -18.49 4.84 -2.62
CA PHE A 226 -17.04 4.80 -2.73
C PHE A 226 -16.68 4.18 -4.08
N LEU A 227 -15.83 4.85 -4.83
CA LEU A 227 -15.35 4.43 -6.14
C LEU A 227 -13.83 4.51 -6.11
N SER A 228 -13.15 3.48 -6.57
CA SER A 228 -11.70 3.54 -6.76
C SER A 228 -11.30 2.91 -8.08
N GLY A 229 -10.36 3.51 -8.79
CA GLY A 229 -9.78 2.97 -10.02
C GLY A 229 -8.26 3.02 -9.96
N SER A 230 -7.59 2.06 -10.61
CA SER A 230 -6.15 2.14 -10.81
C SER A 230 -5.72 1.52 -12.14
N ILE A 231 -4.67 2.07 -12.72
CA ILE A 231 -4.01 1.56 -13.92
C ILE A 231 -2.52 1.48 -13.60
N THR A 232 -1.95 0.29 -13.72
CA THR A 232 -0.54 0.02 -13.51
C THR A 232 0.04 -0.62 -14.76
N GLN A 233 1.18 -0.11 -15.23
CA GLN A 233 1.90 -0.64 -16.38
C GLN A 233 3.38 -0.79 -16.04
N GLN A 234 3.93 -1.96 -16.37
CA GLN A 234 5.36 -2.22 -16.38
C GLN A 234 5.84 -2.51 -17.82
N VAL A 235 6.99 -1.96 -18.20
CA VAL A 235 7.60 -2.14 -19.52
C VAL A 235 9.06 -2.52 -19.35
N ARG A 236 9.50 -3.53 -20.11
CA ARG A 236 10.87 -4.09 -20.05
C ARG A 236 11.27 -4.48 -18.62
N THR A 237 10.43 -5.29 -17.97
CA THR A 237 10.71 -5.81 -16.62
C THR A 237 11.90 -6.78 -16.66
N VAL A 238 12.96 -6.49 -15.90
CA VAL A 238 14.19 -7.27 -15.80
C VAL A 238 14.39 -7.76 -14.37
N LEU A 239 14.47 -6.84 -13.40
CA LEU A 239 14.75 -7.13 -11.98
C LEU A 239 13.67 -6.60 -11.02
N ASN A 240 12.69 -5.86 -11.53
CA ASN A 240 11.54 -5.51 -10.71
C ASN A 240 10.62 -6.71 -10.54
N GLU A 241 9.90 -6.69 -9.43
CA GLU A 241 8.84 -7.64 -9.24
C GLU A 241 7.70 -7.40 -10.25
N PRO A 242 7.18 -8.46 -10.89
CA PRO A 242 6.01 -8.37 -11.75
C PRO A 242 4.76 -7.86 -11.01
N LEU A 243 3.78 -7.38 -11.75
CA LEU A 243 2.51 -6.98 -11.15
C LEU A 243 1.75 -8.21 -10.63
N ARG A 244 1.15 -8.07 -9.45
CA ARG A 244 0.37 -9.13 -8.79
C ARG A 244 -1.10 -8.76 -8.69
N LEU A 245 -1.99 -9.76 -8.77
CA LEU A 245 -3.42 -9.55 -8.50
C LEU A 245 -3.66 -9.18 -7.04
N GLY A 246 -2.95 -9.85 -6.12
CA GLY A 246 -3.03 -9.67 -4.67
C GLY A 246 -2.42 -8.35 -4.15
N SER A 247 -2.33 -7.34 -5.00
CA SER A 247 -1.88 -5.99 -4.66
C SER A 247 -2.99 -5.20 -3.96
N ILE A 248 -2.62 -4.17 -3.18
CA ILE A 248 -3.58 -3.19 -2.63
C ILE A 248 -4.35 -2.43 -3.73
N PHE A 249 -3.80 -2.36 -4.94
CA PHE A 249 -4.43 -1.76 -6.13
C PHE A 249 -5.14 -2.81 -6.99
N GLY A 250 -5.20 -4.08 -6.55
CA GLY A 250 -5.85 -5.19 -7.22
C GLY A 250 -6.99 -5.76 -6.38
N ILE A 251 -7.02 -7.10 -6.27
CA ILE A 251 -7.92 -7.84 -5.39
C ILE A 251 -7.02 -8.62 -4.41
N PRO A 252 -6.69 -8.06 -3.23
CA PRO A 252 -5.75 -8.66 -2.28
C PRO A 252 -6.06 -10.12 -1.92
N GLU A 253 -7.34 -10.49 -1.88
CA GLU A 253 -7.79 -11.84 -1.54
C GLU A 253 -7.51 -12.86 -2.64
N LEU A 254 -7.34 -12.41 -3.89
CA LEU A 254 -6.96 -13.26 -5.01
C LEU A 254 -5.46 -13.14 -5.27
N ASN A 255 -4.69 -14.09 -4.75
CA ASN A 255 -3.25 -14.14 -4.98
C ASN A 255 -2.83 -15.43 -5.71
N PRO A 256 -3.09 -15.53 -7.02
CA PRO A 256 -2.61 -16.65 -7.83
C PRO A 256 -1.09 -16.78 -7.72
N ALA A 257 -0.62 -18.00 -7.45
CA ALA A 257 0.80 -18.29 -7.44
C ALA A 257 1.42 -17.96 -8.80
N ASN A 258 2.57 -17.29 -8.80
CA ASN A 258 3.40 -17.02 -9.98
C ASN A 258 2.74 -16.14 -11.08
N THR A 259 1.95 -15.12 -10.72
CA THR A 259 1.46 -14.16 -11.72
C THR A 259 2.53 -13.24 -12.29
N ARG A 260 2.90 -13.59 -13.53
CA ARG A 260 3.66 -12.87 -14.56
C ARG A 260 3.13 -11.55 -15.12
N ALA A 261 2.47 -10.64 -14.39
CA ALA A 261 1.74 -9.55 -15.06
C ALA A 261 2.57 -8.28 -15.38
N SER A 262 2.28 -7.67 -16.54
CA SER A 262 2.84 -6.40 -17.02
C SER A 262 1.84 -5.25 -16.97
N THR A 263 0.54 -5.52 -16.99
CA THR A 263 -0.51 -4.50 -16.87
C THR A 263 -1.53 -4.96 -15.85
N ARG A 264 -1.97 -4.05 -14.97
CA ARG A 264 -3.10 -4.23 -14.07
C ARG A 264 -4.04 -3.04 -14.18
N ILE A 265 -5.31 -3.29 -14.41
CA ILE A 265 -6.36 -2.27 -14.40
C ILE A 265 -7.41 -2.72 -13.41
N SER A 266 -7.71 -1.93 -12.39
CA SER A 266 -8.68 -2.29 -11.37
C SER A 266 -9.72 -1.20 -11.19
N ALA A 267 -10.94 -1.61 -10.87
CA ALA A 267 -12.06 -0.74 -10.53
C ALA A 267 -12.85 -1.37 -9.38
N ASN A 268 -13.11 -0.58 -8.34
CA ASN A 268 -13.90 -1.00 -7.18
C ASN A 268 -15.03 0.00 -6.96
N CYS A 269 -16.20 -0.51 -6.59
CA CYS A 269 -17.37 0.27 -6.23
C CYS A 269 -17.97 -0.33 -4.96
N GLU A 270 -18.20 0.51 -3.95
CA GLU A 270 -18.88 0.15 -2.71
C GLU A 270 -19.97 1.18 -2.41
N SER A 271 -21.17 0.70 -2.10
CA SER A 271 -22.28 1.54 -1.65
C SER A 271 -22.65 1.18 -0.23
N VAL A 272 -22.62 2.16 0.67
CA VAL A 272 -22.87 1.98 2.09
C VAL A 272 -24.12 2.74 2.50
N PHE A 273 -25.03 2.07 3.19
CA PHE A 273 -26.27 2.63 3.68
C PHE A 273 -26.22 2.71 5.20
N TYR A 274 -26.17 3.91 5.77
CA TYR A 274 -26.08 4.12 7.21
C TYR A 274 -27.47 4.31 7.80
N ASN A 275 -27.84 3.50 8.78
CA ASN A 275 -29.06 3.70 9.57
C ASN A 275 -28.74 4.52 10.84
N THR A 276 -29.47 5.59 11.08
CA THR A 276 -29.35 6.39 12.31
C THR A 276 -30.11 5.83 13.50
N HIS A 277 -31.00 4.86 13.29
CA HIS A 277 -31.68 4.18 14.38
C HIS A 277 -30.72 3.21 15.10
N LYS A 278 -30.48 3.45 16.39
CA LYS A 278 -29.67 2.58 17.24
C LYS A 278 -30.54 1.49 17.86
N THR A 279 -30.18 0.23 17.65
CA THR A 279 -30.86 -0.93 18.30
C THR A 279 -29.95 -1.45 19.39
N PHE A 280 -30.36 -1.37 20.67
CA PHE A 280 -29.51 -1.69 21.83
C PHE A 280 -28.13 -0.99 21.81
N GLY A 281 -28.08 0.24 21.29
CA GLY A 281 -26.84 1.03 21.15
C GLY A 281 -26.01 0.71 19.90
N PHE A 282 -26.36 -0.31 19.12
CA PHE A 282 -25.71 -0.64 17.86
C PHE A 282 -26.26 0.19 16.70
N SER A 283 -25.35 0.85 15.97
CA SER A 283 -25.60 1.41 14.65
C SER A 283 -25.27 0.36 13.59
N PHE A 284 -26.06 0.30 12.51
CA PHE A 284 -25.85 -0.65 11.41
C PHE A 284 -25.68 0.08 10.08
N ALA A 285 -24.74 -0.39 9.28
CA ALA A 285 -24.51 0.06 7.92
C ALA A 285 -24.32 -1.13 6.99
N PRO A 286 -25.40 -1.67 6.41
CA PRO A 286 -25.29 -2.60 5.30
C PRO A 286 -24.58 -1.95 4.12
N PHE A 287 -23.81 -2.75 3.40
CA PHE A 287 -23.08 -2.33 2.22
C PHE A 287 -23.07 -3.41 1.15
N VAL A 288 -22.91 -2.99 -0.09
CA VAL A 288 -22.69 -3.84 -1.26
C VAL A 288 -21.45 -3.36 -1.98
N PHE A 289 -20.66 -4.29 -2.49
CA PHE A 289 -19.42 -3.94 -3.20
C PHE A 289 -19.19 -4.84 -4.41
N THR A 290 -18.43 -4.31 -5.36
CA THR A 290 -17.90 -5.05 -6.50
C THR A 290 -16.48 -4.58 -6.80
N ASN A 291 -15.58 -5.54 -7.02
CA ASN A 291 -14.20 -5.29 -7.43
C ASN A 291 -13.97 -6.00 -8.75
N LEU A 292 -13.34 -5.32 -9.69
CA LEU A 292 -12.95 -5.86 -10.99
C LEU A 292 -11.48 -5.55 -11.20
N SER A 293 -10.69 -6.54 -11.62
CA SER A 293 -9.29 -6.36 -11.98
C SER A 293 -8.96 -7.14 -13.24
N TYR A 294 -8.43 -6.44 -14.23
CA TYR A 294 -7.89 -6.98 -15.45
C TYR A 294 -6.36 -7.09 -15.34
N LEU A 295 -5.80 -8.22 -15.75
CA LEU A 295 -4.38 -8.51 -15.77
C LEU A 295 -3.89 -8.95 -17.13
N LYS A 296 -2.83 -8.31 -17.63
CA LYS A 296 -2.12 -8.71 -18.85
C LYS A 296 -0.77 -9.30 -18.51
N PHE A 297 -0.51 -10.52 -18.94
CA PHE A 297 0.78 -11.18 -18.74
C PHE A 297 1.89 -10.54 -19.57
N ILE A 298 3.13 -10.68 -19.10
CA ILE A 298 4.33 -10.28 -19.85
C ILE A 298 4.37 -11.08 -21.16
N GLY A 299 4.53 -10.39 -22.29
CA GLY A 299 4.57 -11.01 -23.62
C GLY A 299 3.21 -11.32 -24.27
N SER A 300 2.08 -11.16 -23.56
CA SER A 300 0.75 -11.37 -24.13
C SER A 300 0.14 -10.09 -24.74
N SER A 301 -0.74 -10.26 -25.73
CA SER A 301 -1.61 -9.20 -26.25
C SER A 301 -2.66 -8.78 -25.23
N PHE A 302 -3.22 -7.58 -25.38
CA PHE A 302 -4.31 -7.08 -24.53
C PHE A 302 -5.58 -7.95 -24.62
N SER A 303 -5.87 -8.54 -25.79
CA SER A 303 -7.02 -9.44 -25.97
C SER A 303 -6.96 -10.73 -25.15
N LYS A 304 -5.75 -11.16 -24.74
CA LYS A 304 -5.53 -12.38 -23.96
C LYS A 304 -5.40 -12.12 -22.45
N GLY A 305 -5.74 -10.92 -21.99
CA GLY A 305 -5.69 -10.61 -20.56
C GLY A 305 -6.82 -11.28 -19.79
N ASP A 306 -6.56 -11.54 -18.52
CA ASP A 306 -7.50 -12.16 -17.61
C ASP A 306 -8.32 -11.11 -16.85
N ILE A 307 -9.61 -11.36 -16.68
CA ILE A 307 -10.49 -10.56 -15.82
C ILE A 307 -10.81 -11.39 -14.56
N TYR A 308 -10.67 -10.73 -13.42
CA TYR A 308 -11.04 -11.23 -12.10
C TYR A 308 -12.07 -10.29 -11.50
N THR A 309 -13.10 -10.86 -10.88
CA THR A 309 -14.17 -10.10 -10.25
C THR A 309 -14.48 -10.64 -8.86
N VAL A 310 -14.98 -9.75 -8.01
CA VAL A 310 -15.55 -10.09 -6.71
C VAL A 310 -16.83 -9.29 -6.57
N VAL A 311 -17.91 -9.94 -6.15
CA VAL A 311 -19.15 -9.26 -5.79
C VAL A 311 -19.49 -9.69 -4.38
N GLY A 312 -19.95 -8.77 -3.55
CA GLY A 312 -20.31 -9.12 -2.20
C GLY A 312 -21.17 -8.09 -1.52
N ALA A 313 -21.57 -8.45 -0.32
CA ALA A 313 -22.37 -7.62 0.56
C ALA A 313 -21.92 -7.87 2.00
N GLY A 314 -22.29 -6.97 2.89
CA GLY A 314 -21.98 -7.12 4.28
C GLY A 314 -22.74 -6.13 5.14
N VAL A 315 -22.47 -6.21 6.43
CA VAL A 315 -22.98 -5.26 7.40
C VAL A 315 -21.85 -4.82 8.30
N ARG A 316 -21.70 -3.50 8.43
CA ARG A 316 -20.85 -2.89 9.44
C ARG A 316 -21.71 -2.52 10.62
N THR A 317 -21.19 -2.73 11.83
CA THR A 317 -21.88 -2.32 13.06
C THR A 317 -20.89 -1.75 14.07
N ARG A 318 -21.39 -0.83 14.88
CA ARG A 318 -20.61 -0.19 15.95
C ARG A 318 -21.51 0.11 17.13
N ASN A 319 -21.02 -0.14 18.33
CA ASN A 319 -21.64 0.29 19.57
C ASN A 319 -20.65 1.16 20.34
N GLU A 320 -21.01 2.42 20.58
CA GLU A 320 -20.13 3.39 21.23
C GLU A 320 -19.96 3.12 22.74
N ASN A 321 -20.83 2.31 23.34
CA ASN A 321 -20.74 1.88 24.73
C ASN A 321 -19.75 0.72 24.93
N LEU A 322 -19.23 0.13 23.84
CA LEU A 322 -18.26 -0.95 23.88
C LEU A 322 -16.88 -0.43 23.47
N VAL A 323 -15.83 -1.05 24.01
CA VAL A 323 -14.43 -0.73 23.65
C VAL A 323 -14.08 -1.13 22.21
N PHE A 324 -14.90 -2.01 21.60
CA PHE A 324 -14.68 -2.48 20.24
C PHE A 324 -14.96 -1.36 19.22
N GLY A 325 -14.04 -1.19 18.28
CA GLY A 325 -14.26 -0.34 17.11
C GLY A 325 -15.33 -0.91 16.17
N THR A 326 -15.44 -0.33 14.97
CA THR A 326 -16.36 -0.83 13.95
C THR A 326 -16.08 -2.29 13.61
N MET A 327 -17.12 -3.12 13.71
CA MET A 327 -17.12 -4.53 13.32
C MET A 327 -17.73 -4.67 11.94
N GLU A 328 -17.18 -5.56 11.11
CA GLU A 328 -17.65 -5.82 9.76
C GLU A 328 -17.82 -7.32 9.56
N LEU A 329 -19.02 -7.72 9.15
CA LEU A 329 -19.30 -9.03 8.58
C LEU A 329 -19.43 -8.87 7.07
N ARG A 330 -18.59 -9.57 6.31
CA ARG A 330 -18.50 -9.47 4.85
C ARG A 330 -18.67 -10.84 4.21
N LEU A 331 -19.57 -10.93 3.24
CA LEU A 331 -19.75 -12.07 2.35
C LEU A 331 -19.26 -11.68 0.96
N ALA A 332 -18.34 -12.47 0.40
CA ALA A 332 -17.78 -12.24 -0.93
C ALA A 332 -17.94 -13.49 -1.80
N TYR A 333 -18.33 -13.29 -3.04
CA TYR A 333 -18.38 -14.29 -4.10
C TYR A 333 -17.35 -13.98 -5.17
N TYR A 334 -16.54 -14.98 -5.52
CA TYR A 334 -15.47 -14.95 -6.51
C TYR A 334 -15.85 -15.85 -7.69
N PRO A 335 -16.40 -15.31 -8.78
CA PRO A 335 -16.77 -16.11 -9.96
C PRO A 335 -15.59 -16.87 -10.56
N ARG A 336 -14.39 -16.29 -10.45
CA ARG A 336 -13.11 -16.92 -10.83
C ARG A 336 -12.21 -16.99 -9.61
N THR A 337 -11.92 -18.21 -9.16
CA THR A 337 -11.02 -18.46 -8.03
C THR A 337 -9.59 -18.70 -8.50
N THR A 338 -8.64 -18.61 -7.57
CA THR A 338 -7.23 -18.93 -7.81
C THR A 338 -6.76 -19.94 -6.76
N GLY A 339 -5.92 -20.89 -7.18
CA GLY A 339 -5.42 -21.95 -6.29
C GLY A 339 -6.55 -22.82 -5.73
N SER A 340 -6.52 -23.08 -4.43
CA SER A 340 -7.49 -23.92 -3.70
C SER A 340 -8.60 -23.11 -2.99
N MET A 341 -8.81 -21.85 -3.38
CA MET A 341 -9.80 -20.99 -2.73
C MET A 341 -11.22 -21.39 -3.11
N THR A 342 -12.13 -21.39 -2.13
CA THR A 342 -13.57 -21.54 -2.37
C THR A 342 -14.15 -20.30 -3.02
N PRO A 343 -15.16 -20.42 -3.92
CA PRO A 343 -15.82 -19.27 -4.53
C PRO A 343 -16.51 -18.34 -3.53
N TRP A 344 -16.85 -18.85 -2.34
CA TRP A 344 -17.43 -18.06 -1.27
C TRP A 344 -16.42 -17.82 -0.16
N ASN A 345 -16.42 -16.60 0.37
CA ASN A 345 -15.64 -16.21 1.54
C ASN A 345 -16.53 -15.41 2.50
N ILE A 346 -16.48 -15.77 3.78
CA ILE A 346 -17.12 -15.04 4.87
C ILE A 346 -16.01 -14.57 5.79
N SER A 347 -15.91 -13.26 6.00
CA SER A 347 -14.93 -12.67 6.91
C SER A 347 -15.60 -11.79 7.96
N PHE A 348 -15.03 -11.84 9.16
CA PHE A 348 -15.41 -10.99 10.26
C PHE A 348 -14.18 -10.20 10.74
N ASN A 349 -14.23 -8.88 10.62
CA ASN A 349 -13.16 -7.98 10.98
C ASN A 349 -13.62 -7.01 12.08
N THR A 350 -12.73 -6.66 12.99
CA THR A 350 -13.01 -5.70 14.07
C THR A 350 -12.01 -4.55 14.05
N GLY A 351 -12.44 -3.35 14.44
CA GLY A 351 -11.54 -2.20 14.54
C GLY A 351 -11.22 -1.56 13.19
N LEU A 352 -12.17 -1.58 12.25
CA LEU A 352 -11.99 -0.88 10.97
C LEU A 352 -11.75 0.61 11.20
N GLN A 353 -10.68 1.12 10.60
CA GLN A 353 -10.34 2.53 10.55
C GLN A 353 -10.20 2.96 9.08
N PHE A 354 -10.54 4.21 8.79
CA PHE A 354 -10.27 4.77 7.46
C PHE A 354 -8.77 4.85 7.27
N LYS A 355 -8.24 4.04 6.35
CA LYS A 355 -6.83 4.04 6.02
C LYS A 355 -6.54 5.28 5.18
N TYR A 356 -6.12 6.35 5.83
CA TYR A 356 -5.50 7.48 5.15
C TYR A 356 -4.01 7.51 5.46
N ASN A 357 -3.22 8.04 4.54
CA ASN A 357 -1.80 8.25 4.80
C ASN A 357 -1.63 9.46 5.74
N SER A 358 -1.46 9.20 7.03
CA SER A 358 -1.18 10.24 8.03
C SER A 358 0.27 10.73 7.97
N GLN A 359 1.16 10.00 7.30
CA GLN A 359 2.59 10.31 7.20
C GLN A 359 2.96 10.66 5.76
N LEU A 360 2.89 11.95 5.43
CA LEU A 360 3.22 12.43 4.08
C LEU A 360 4.72 12.42 3.78
N LEU A 361 5.57 12.53 4.82
CA LEU A 361 7.00 12.36 4.64
C LEU A 361 7.37 10.88 4.73
N LYS A 362 7.79 10.32 3.60
CA LYS A 362 8.34 8.96 3.51
C LYS A 362 9.87 9.02 3.44
N ARG A 363 10.52 7.95 3.89
CA ARG A 363 11.95 7.73 3.57
C ARG A 363 12.14 7.69 2.04
N PRO A 364 13.29 8.13 1.50
CA PRO A 364 13.62 7.90 0.10
C PRO A 364 13.52 6.40 -0.22
N ASP A 365 12.72 6.02 -1.22
CA ASP A 365 12.52 4.61 -1.56
C ASP A 365 12.20 4.45 -3.05
N PHE A 366 12.32 3.23 -3.54
CA PHE A 366 11.85 2.89 -4.88
C PHE A 366 10.31 3.03 -4.94
N VAL A 367 9.82 3.57 -6.03
CA VAL A 367 8.39 3.66 -6.30
C VAL A 367 7.76 2.27 -6.33
N THR A 368 6.77 2.07 -5.48
CA THR A 368 6.01 0.82 -5.35
C THR A 368 4.71 0.90 -6.14
N VAL A 369 4.47 -0.12 -6.95
CA VAL A 369 3.31 -0.24 -7.85
C VAL A 369 2.48 -1.51 -7.59
N ASN A 370 2.81 -2.27 -6.55
CA ASN A 370 2.05 -3.42 -6.04
C ASN A 370 1.49 -3.10 -4.65
#